data_AF-A0A3R6XBS4-F1
#
_entry.id   AF-A0A3R6XBS4-F1
#
_cell.length_a   1.000
_cell.length_b   1.000
_cell.length_c   1.000
_cell.angle_alpha   90.00
_cell.angle_beta   90.00
_cell.angle_gamma   90.00
#
_symmetry.space_group_name_H-M   'P 1'
#
loop_
_entity.id
_entity.type
_entity.pdbx_description
1 polymer ?
#
loop_
_entity_poly.entity_id
_entity_poly.type
_entity_poly.pdbx_seq_one_letter_code
_entity_poly.pdbx_strand_id
1 'polypeptide(L)'
;MVRSATGRELMDDERTALYHRLLQLKKNGRVSSGDIKELMRTFHVSQQTISHILLRGCQMAAETGCAKRTRRRHKCAVVPTIKLPFIGSCNRGIPKTSLWNLLQANKLRRRTTRVKPMLSVKQKSDRFKFVKKFVQAGHGWSWTMCTHLDEKWFYITQFNRRFYLWHDEPIPQRKVQSKRHITKVTFLCAVTRPRFDFGRRVIWDGKIGLWPIVETKVAARRSKNRDQAFKLEGDNVYKLPHLKKDVQLKSGTVALRPPCDEDVTLALDALESRLDDEHLVDEIVGMLGPALNIVDDA
;
A
#
# COMPACT_ATOMS: atom_id res chain seq x y z
N MET A 1 -2.97 23.11 16.54
CA MET A 1 -3.76 24.32 16.80
C MET A 1 -2.85 25.34 17.47
N VAL A 2 -2.64 26.48 16.83
CA VAL A 2 -1.93 27.62 17.42
C VAL A 2 -2.89 28.23 18.44
N ARG A 3 -2.48 28.33 19.71
CA ARG A 3 -3.29 29.02 20.74
C ARG A 3 -3.31 30.51 20.40
N SER A 4 -4.49 31.12 20.29
CA SER A 4 -4.60 32.58 20.34
C SER A 4 -4.46 33.03 21.80
N ALA A 5 -3.58 33.99 22.06
CA ALA A 5 -3.42 34.53 23.40
C ALA A 5 -4.72 35.21 23.87
N THR A 6 -5.16 34.85 25.07
CA THR A 6 -5.98 35.74 25.88
C THR A 6 -5.09 36.95 26.19
N GLY A 7 -5.60 38.18 26.08
CA GLY A 7 -4.82 39.44 26.14
C GLY A 7 -4.04 39.74 27.43
N ARG A 8 -3.81 38.73 28.27
CA ARG A 8 -3.00 38.77 29.52
C ARG A 8 -1.73 37.91 29.43
N GLU A 9 -1.53 37.09 28.40
CA GLU A 9 -0.36 36.19 28.29
C GLU A 9 0.57 36.61 27.14
N LEU A 10 1.86 36.86 27.44
CA LEU A 10 2.91 37.00 26.43
C LEU A 10 3.00 35.75 25.56
N MET A 11 3.08 35.94 24.24
CA MET A 11 3.33 34.86 23.28
C MET A 11 4.74 34.30 23.43
N ASP A 12 4.96 33.05 23.01
CA ASP A 12 6.28 32.41 23.16
C ASP A 12 7.38 33.16 22.37
N ASP A 13 7.03 33.80 21.25
CA ASP A 13 7.94 34.63 20.46
C ASP A 13 8.31 35.94 21.20
N GLU A 14 7.34 36.57 21.87
CA GLU A 14 7.59 37.78 22.68
C GLU A 14 8.43 37.47 23.91
N ARG A 15 8.19 36.32 24.56
CA ARG A 15 8.99 35.86 25.71
C ARG A 15 10.44 35.57 25.31
N THR A 16 10.65 34.96 24.15
CA THR A 16 12.01 34.67 23.66
C THR A 16 12.73 35.95 23.25
N ALA A 17 12.06 36.87 22.55
CA ALA A 17 12.62 38.18 22.22
C ALA A 17 13.02 38.98 23.47
N LEU A 18 12.15 39.00 24.50
CA LEU A 18 12.43 39.65 25.79
C LEU A 18 13.64 39.02 26.50
N TYR A 19 13.75 37.69 26.50
CA TYR A 19 14.89 36.99 27.08
C TYR A 19 16.21 37.28 26.34
N HIS A 20 16.20 37.28 25.01
CA HIS A 20 17.39 37.63 24.21
C HIS A 20 17.83 39.08 24.47
N ARG A 21 16.89 40.02 24.58
CA ARG A 21 17.19 41.41 24.89
C ARG A 21 17.80 41.59 26.29
N LEU A 22 17.27 40.88 27.29
CA LEU A 22 17.85 40.85 28.63
C LEU A 22 19.29 40.32 28.65
N LEU A 23 19.60 39.29 27.85
CA LEU A 23 20.96 38.77 27.74
C LEU A 23 21.92 39.79 27.12
N GLN A 24 21.48 40.53 26.10
CA GLN A 24 22.29 41.58 25.47
C GLN A 24 22.58 42.75 26.43
N LEU A 25 21.63 43.09 27.29
CA LEU A 25 21.74 44.20 28.26
C LEU A 25 22.49 43.81 29.54
N LYS A 26 22.78 42.52 29.73
CA LYS A 26 23.44 42.01 30.94
C LYS A 26 24.94 42.32 30.90
N LYS A 27 25.38 43.28 31.72
CA LYS A 27 26.79 43.61 31.93
C LYS A 27 27.19 43.21 33.36
N ASN A 28 28.32 42.52 33.52
CA ASN A 28 28.81 42.05 34.83
C ASN A 28 27.78 41.26 35.66
N GLY A 29 26.97 40.44 35.00
CA GLY A 29 25.99 39.58 35.66
C GLY A 29 24.67 40.27 36.07
N ARG A 30 24.53 41.59 35.88
CA ARG A 30 23.33 42.37 36.22
C ARG A 30 22.83 43.19 35.02
N VAL A 31 21.54 43.51 35.02
CA VAL A 31 20.91 44.42 34.06
C VAL A 31 20.65 45.73 34.79
N SER A 32 20.89 46.87 34.14
CA SER A 32 20.67 48.17 34.80
C SER A 32 19.18 48.42 35.08
N SER A 33 18.88 49.15 36.15
CA SER A 33 17.49 49.48 36.52
C SER A 33 16.78 50.32 35.43
N GLY A 34 17.54 51.13 34.68
CA GLY A 34 17.03 51.92 33.55
C GLY A 34 16.57 51.03 32.40
N ASP A 35 17.40 50.06 32.01
CA ASP A 35 17.07 49.14 30.91
C ASP A 35 15.88 48.23 31.23
N ILE A 36 15.73 47.85 32.51
CA ILE A 36 14.55 47.09 32.96
C ILE A 36 13.28 47.92 32.80
N LYS A 37 13.31 49.22 33.16
CA LYS A 37 12.16 50.12 32.99
C LYS A 37 11.82 50.34 31.51
N GLU A 38 12.82 50.37 30.63
CA GLU A 38 12.61 50.45 29.19
C GLU A 38 11.90 49.18 28.67
N LEU A 39 12.37 48.00 29.06
CA LEU A 39 11.74 46.73 28.68
C LEU A 39 10.30 46.59 29.20
N MET A 40 10.01 47.09 30.39
CA MET A 40 8.64 47.12 30.93
C MET A 40 7.70 47.96 30.05
N ARG A 41 8.18 49.09 29.51
CA ARG A 41 7.39 49.97 28.63
C ARG A 41 7.19 49.33 27.26
N THR A 42 8.22 48.71 26.69
CA THR A 42 8.18 48.12 25.34
C THR A 42 7.30 46.88 25.26
N PHE A 43 7.34 46.01 26.28
CA PHE A 43 6.59 44.75 26.27
C PHE A 43 5.31 44.80 27.12
N HIS A 44 5.00 45.95 27.74
CA HIS A 44 3.84 46.14 28.62
C HIS A 44 3.74 45.10 29.75
N VAL A 45 4.86 44.83 30.41
CA VAL A 45 5.00 43.78 31.42
C VAL A 45 5.51 44.32 32.75
N SER A 46 5.16 43.64 33.85
CA SER A 46 5.68 43.97 35.16
C SER A 46 7.14 43.53 35.32
N GLN A 47 7.88 44.20 36.20
CA GLN A 47 9.26 43.82 36.55
C GLN A 47 9.34 42.38 37.08
N GLN A 48 8.31 41.91 37.80
CA GLN A 48 8.24 40.55 38.30
C GLN A 48 8.19 39.54 37.15
N THR A 49 7.41 39.84 36.11
CA THR A 49 7.31 39.00 34.90
C THR A 49 8.66 38.90 34.19
N ILE A 50 9.38 40.01 34.05
CA ILE A 50 10.73 40.06 33.48
C ILE A 50 11.71 39.19 34.29
N SER A 51 11.68 39.33 35.62
CA SER A 51 12.51 38.54 36.54
C SER A 51 12.25 37.04 36.41
N HIS A 52 10.96 36.66 36.37
CA HIS A 52 10.56 35.26 36.23
C HIS A 52 10.99 34.67 34.88
N ILE A 53 10.92 35.45 33.80
CA ILE A 53 11.37 35.02 32.46
C ILE A 53 12.90 34.80 32.47
N LEU A 54 13.66 35.71 33.09
CA LEU A 54 15.11 35.59 33.19
C LEU A 54 15.53 34.36 34.00
N LEU A 55 14.97 34.20 35.20
CA LEU A 55 15.24 33.05 36.08
C LEU A 55 14.95 31.73 35.37
N ARG A 56 13.78 31.64 34.72
CA ARG A 56 13.37 30.44 33.99
C ARG A 56 14.25 30.18 32.77
N GLY A 57 14.64 31.22 32.04
CA GLY A 57 15.53 31.10 30.89
C GLY A 57 16.93 30.64 31.29
N CYS A 58 17.47 31.13 32.40
CA CYS A 58 18.76 30.67 32.94
C CYS A 58 18.71 29.21 33.40
N GLN A 59 17.64 28.79 34.09
CA GLN A 59 17.44 27.38 34.49
C GLN A 59 17.38 26.44 33.27
N MET A 60 16.61 26.82 32.24
CA MET A 60 16.49 26.02 31.01
C MET A 60 17.78 25.99 30.18
N ALA A 61 18.53 27.10 30.16
CA ALA A 61 19.84 27.14 29.51
C ALA A 61 20.84 26.20 30.18
N ALA A 62 20.84 26.13 31.53
CA ALA A 62 21.70 25.22 32.28
C ALA A 62 21.34 23.73 32.05
N GLU A 63 20.04 23.40 31.94
CA GLU A 63 19.58 22.02 31.74
C GLU A 63 19.71 21.51 30.29
N THR A 64 19.52 22.37 29.30
CA THR A 64 19.35 21.96 27.89
C THR A 64 20.34 22.58 26.90
N GLY A 65 21.22 23.48 27.35
CA GLY A 65 22.14 24.23 26.49
C GLY A 65 21.46 25.26 25.57
N CYS A 66 20.14 25.41 25.64
CA CYS A 66 19.34 26.35 24.85
C CYS A 66 18.12 26.79 25.66
N ALA A 67 17.86 28.10 25.70
CA ALA A 67 16.66 28.67 26.30
C ALA A 67 15.45 28.53 25.34
N LYS A 68 15.06 27.30 25.00
CA LYS A 68 13.83 27.03 24.24
C LYS A 68 12.80 26.42 25.17
N ARG A 69 11.64 27.04 25.24
CA ARG A 69 10.46 26.40 25.82
C ARG A 69 9.51 26.00 24.71
N THR A 70 9.75 24.83 24.12
CA THR A 70 8.70 23.98 23.54
C THR A 70 9.27 22.63 23.12
N ARG A 71 8.58 21.59 23.60
CA ARG A 71 8.77 20.15 23.36
C ARG A 71 10.09 19.58 23.87
N ARG A 72 9.98 18.74 24.91
CA ARG A 72 10.87 17.58 25.12
C ARG A 72 11.06 16.91 23.76
N ARG A 73 12.17 17.17 23.08
CA ARG A 73 12.65 16.28 22.03
C ARG A 73 13.04 15.03 22.79
N HIS A 74 12.14 14.04 22.81
CA HIS A 74 12.56 12.68 23.07
C HIS A 74 13.76 12.43 22.17
N LYS A 75 14.90 12.05 22.75
CA LYS A 75 16.00 11.45 21.99
C LYS A 75 15.34 10.33 21.18
N CYS A 76 15.09 10.58 19.90
CA CYS A 76 14.82 9.50 18.97
C CYS A 76 16.14 8.78 18.87
N ALA A 77 16.34 7.81 19.76
CA ALA A 77 17.30 6.75 19.53
C ALA A 77 17.10 6.33 18.07
N VAL A 78 18.20 6.26 17.33
CA VAL A 78 18.25 5.73 15.97
C VAL A 78 17.37 4.49 15.99
N VAL A 79 16.18 4.59 15.39
CA VAL A 79 15.24 3.48 15.39
C VAL A 79 15.93 2.49 14.46
N PRO A 80 16.36 1.32 14.95
CA PRO A 80 16.88 0.30 14.06
C PRO A 80 15.81 0.05 12.99
N THR A 81 16.18 -0.44 11.82
CA THR A 81 15.23 -0.82 10.76
C THR A 81 14.36 -1.99 11.24
N ILE A 82 13.49 -1.75 12.21
CA ILE A 82 12.61 -2.72 12.84
C ILE A 82 11.42 -2.80 11.89
N LYS A 83 11.37 -3.89 11.13
CA LYS A 83 10.16 -4.34 10.44
C LYS A 83 9.14 -4.68 11.53
N LEU A 84 8.38 -3.70 11.99
CA LEU A 84 7.39 -3.86 13.05
C LEU A 84 6.17 -4.61 12.50
N PRO A 85 5.87 -5.83 12.95
CA PRO A 85 4.61 -6.47 12.64
C PRO A 85 3.56 -5.80 13.54
N PHE A 86 2.80 -4.87 12.97
CA PHE A 86 1.59 -4.31 13.57
C PHE A 86 1.78 -3.39 14.80
N ILE A 87 1.13 -2.22 14.76
CA ILE A 87 1.12 -1.20 15.82
C ILE A 87 0.50 -1.72 17.14
N GLY A 88 -0.21 -2.85 17.11
CA GLY A 88 -0.81 -3.47 18.28
C GLY A 88 0.12 -4.38 19.11
N SER A 89 1.26 -4.83 18.56
CA SER A 89 2.09 -5.89 19.20
C SER A 89 3.41 -5.39 19.80
N CYS A 90 3.79 -4.12 19.62
CA CYS A 90 5.05 -3.62 20.15
C CYS A 90 4.87 -3.04 21.56
N ASN A 91 4.89 -3.93 22.56
CA ASN A 91 5.20 -3.60 23.96
C ASN A 91 6.70 -3.21 24.12
N ARG A 92 7.23 -2.36 23.23
CA ARG A 92 8.63 -1.91 23.20
C ARG A 92 8.80 -0.50 23.78
N GLY A 93 8.06 -0.16 24.83
CA GLY A 93 8.19 1.11 25.55
C GLY A 93 7.85 2.39 24.75
N ILE A 94 7.39 2.28 23.50
CA ILE A 94 6.99 3.44 22.68
C ILE A 94 5.48 3.66 22.86
N PRO A 95 5.04 4.85 23.30
CA PRO A 95 3.62 5.12 23.44
C PRO A 95 2.91 5.15 22.08
N LYS A 96 1.69 4.60 22.03
CA LYS A 96 0.84 4.53 20.83
C LYS A 96 0.64 5.88 20.15
N THR A 97 0.56 6.95 20.94
CA THR A 97 0.42 8.34 20.47
C THR A 97 1.64 8.79 19.65
N SER A 98 2.85 8.44 20.05
CA SER A 98 4.08 8.75 19.29
C SER A 98 4.12 8.00 17.96
N LEU A 99 3.71 6.73 17.94
CA LEU A 99 3.58 5.97 16.70
C LEU A 99 2.54 6.58 15.76
N TRP A 100 1.40 7.01 16.29
CA TRP A 100 0.35 7.67 15.50
C TRP A 100 0.84 9.00 14.93
N ASN A 101 1.56 9.80 15.71
CA ASN A 101 2.18 11.04 15.23
C ASN A 101 3.22 10.79 14.12
N LEU A 102 4.02 9.73 14.22
CA LEU A 102 4.98 9.35 13.17
C LEU A 102 4.28 8.89 11.88
N LEU A 103 3.13 8.22 12.01
CA LEU A 103 2.31 7.82 10.87
C LEU A 103 1.65 9.03 10.20
N GLN A 104 1.07 9.95 10.98
CA GLN A 104 0.49 11.21 10.47
C GLN A 104 1.56 12.12 9.85
N ALA A 105 2.76 12.15 10.41
CA ALA A 105 3.90 12.88 9.86
C ALA A 105 4.57 12.17 8.66
N ASN A 106 3.98 11.09 8.12
CA ASN A 106 4.49 10.30 7.00
C ASN A 106 5.92 9.74 7.15
N LYS A 107 6.46 9.72 8.37
CA LYS A 107 7.77 9.13 8.70
C LYS A 107 7.67 7.61 8.84
N LEU A 108 6.48 7.10 9.13
CA LEU A 108 6.15 5.67 9.13
C LEU A 108 5.13 5.38 8.03
N ARG A 109 5.48 4.52 7.06
CA ARG A 109 4.56 4.14 5.97
C ARG A 109 4.01 2.73 6.18
N ARG A 110 2.69 2.59 6.01
CA ARG A 110 2.05 1.27 5.93
C ARG A 110 2.47 0.61 4.61
N ARG A 111 3.12 -0.54 4.69
CA ARG A 111 3.46 -1.38 3.52
C ARG A 111 2.82 -2.75 3.68
N THR A 112 2.22 -3.26 2.62
CA THR A 112 1.70 -4.63 2.53
C THR A 112 2.60 -5.45 1.63
N THR A 113 3.21 -6.50 2.18
CA THR A 113 3.98 -7.47 1.39
C THR A 113 3.11 -8.69 1.07
N ARG A 114 3.24 -9.24 -0.13
CA ARG A 114 2.61 -10.53 -0.49
C ARG A 114 3.58 -11.67 -0.18
N VAL A 115 3.04 -12.79 0.31
CA VAL A 115 3.83 -14.01 0.49
C VAL A 115 4.25 -14.52 -0.88
N LYS A 116 5.57 -14.65 -1.09
CA LYS A 116 6.13 -15.32 -2.27
C LYS A 116 6.31 -16.81 -1.95
N PRO A 117 6.02 -17.72 -2.89
CA PRO A 117 6.29 -19.13 -2.66
C PRO A 117 7.80 -19.34 -2.44
N MET A 118 8.14 -20.17 -1.47
CA MET A 118 9.53 -20.56 -1.24
C MET A 118 9.93 -21.57 -2.31
N LEU A 119 10.81 -21.16 -3.22
CA LEU A 119 11.30 -22.02 -4.30
C LEU A 119 12.65 -22.62 -3.92
N SER A 120 12.78 -23.94 -4.08
CA SER A 120 14.08 -24.61 -3.98
C SER A 120 15.01 -24.20 -5.12
N VAL A 121 16.34 -24.35 -4.94
CA VAL A 121 17.33 -24.03 -5.97
C VAL A 121 17.05 -24.81 -7.26
N LYS A 122 16.65 -26.08 -7.14
CA LYS A 122 16.21 -26.92 -8.27
C LYS A 122 14.97 -26.36 -8.98
N GLN A 123 13.95 -25.94 -8.23
CA GLN A 123 12.75 -25.34 -8.83
C GLN A 123 13.08 -24.02 -9.55
N LYS A 124 14.02 -23.24 -9.03
CA LYS A 124 14.51 -22.02 -9.71
C LYS A 124 15.22 -22.36 -11.01
N SER A 125 16.11 -23.34 -11.01
CA SER A 125 16.84 -23.75 -12.21
C SER A 125 15.93 -24.39 -13.27
N ASP A 126 14.96 -25.20 -12.87
CA ASP A 126 13.98 -25.80 -13.78
C ASP A 126 13.09 -24.73 -14.42
N ARG A 127 12.62 -23.74 -13.63
CA ARG A 127 11.87 -22.59 -14.16
C ARG A 127 12.71 -21.75 -15.11
N PHE A 128 13.98 -21.52 -14.77
CA PHE A 128 14.91 -20.79 -15.65
C PHE A 128 15.14 -21.53 -16.97
N LYS A 129 15.40 -22.84 -16.92
CA LYS A 129 15.53 -23.70 -18.11
C LYS A 129 14.25 -23.68 -18.95
N PHE A 130 13.08 -23.71 -18.32
CA PHE A 130 11.79 -23.59 -19.00
C PHE A 130 11.69 -22.25 -19.72
N VAL A 131 11.88 -21.12 -19.02
CA VAL A 131 11.79 -19.78 -19.61
C VAL A 131 12.81 -19.58 -20.74
N LYS A 132 14.05 -20.06 -20.57
CA LYS A 132 15.12 -19.94 -21.57
C LYS A 132 14.73 -20.55 -22.92
N LYS A 133 13.94 -21.65 -22.92
CA LYS A 133 13.42 -22.26 -24.16
C LYS A 133 12.48 -21.33 -24.94
N PHE A 134 11.77 -20.42 -24.27
CA PHE A 134 10.84 -19.48 -24.90
C PHE A 134 11.51 -18.15 -25.31
N VAL A 135 12.68 -17.83 -24.76
CA VAL A 135 13.41 -16.58 -25.05
C VAL A 135 14.37 -16.74 -26.23
N GLN A 136 14.99 -17.91 -26.42
CA GLN A 136 16.04 -18.12 -27.42
C GLN A 136 15.56 -18.42 -28.85
N ALA A 137 14.43 -17.87 -29.27
CA ALA A 137 13.86 -18.21 -30.57
C ALA A 137 13.24 -17.01 -31.28
N GLY A 138 13.95 -16.47 -32.27
CA GLY A 138 13.34 -15.92 -33.48
C GLY A 138 12.62 -16.99 -34.33
N HIS A 139 12.38 -18.19 -33.78
CA HIS A 139 11.58 -19.22 -34.40
C HIS A 139 10.10 -18.94 -34.15
N GLY A 140 9.26 -19.18 -35.15
CA GLY A 140 7.80 -18.93 -35.19
C GLY A 140 6.93 -19.68 -34.17
N TRP A 141 7.44 -19.98 -32.97
CA TRP A 141 6.66 -20.36 -31.80
C TRP A 141 5.90 -19.14 -31.28
N SER A 142 4.82 -18.80 -31.95
CA SER A 142 3.91 -17.78 -31.46
C SER A 142 3.15 -18.35 -30.26
N TRP A 143 3.17 -17.65 -29.12
CA TRP A 143 2.28 -17.90 -27.98
C TRP A 143 0.81 -18.06 -28.41
N THR A 144 0.45 -17.52 -29.57
CA THR A 144 -0.87 -17.66 -30.19
C THR A 144 -1.22 -19.07 -30.68
N MET A 145 -0.27 -20.01 -30.72
CA MET A 145 -0.50 -21.41 -31.13
C MET A 145 -0.65 -22.36 -29.94
N CYS A 146 -0.48 -21.88 -28.70
CA CYS A 146 -0.60 -22.70 -27.50
C CYS A 146 -2.02 -22.63 -26.92
N THR A 147 -2.56 -23.77 -26.51
CA THR A 147 -3.78 -23.85 -25.70
C THR A 147 -3.40 -23.99 -24.25
N HIS A 148 -3.77 -23.00 -23.43
CA HIS A 148 -3.55 -23.02 -22.00
C HIS A 148 -4.75 -23.68 -21.31
N LEU A 149 -4.48 -24.67 -20.48
CA LEU A 149 -5.47 -25.36 -19.66
C LEU A 149 -5.18 -25.07 -18.19
N ASP A 150 -6.21 -24.68 -17.45
CA ASP A 150 -6.12 -24.47 -16.01
C ASP A 150 -7.40 -24.92 -15.30
N GLU A 151 -7.26 -25.31 -14.04
CA GLU A 151 -8.38 -25.64 -13.16
C GLU A 151 -8.62 -24.49 -12.19
N LYS A 152 -9.84 -23.95 -12.20
CA LYS A 152 -10.21 -22.81 -11.36
C LYS A 152 -11.36 -23.13 -10.42
N TRP A 153 -11.14 -22.85 -9.14
CA TRP A 153 -12.17 -22.92 -8.09
C TRP A 153 -12.85 -21.58 -7.90
N PHE A 154 -14.17 -21.55 -8.07
CA PHE A 154 -15.01 -20.39 -7.75
C PHE A 154 -15.81 -20.66 -6.47
N TYR A 155 -15.75 -19.71 -5.54
CA TYR A 155 -16.55 -19.77 -4.32
C TYR A 155 -17.94 -19.21 -4.61
N ILE A 156 -19.00 -19.93 -4.23
CA ILE A 156 -20.39 -19.46 -4.42
C ILE A 156 -20.61 -18.14 -3.67
N THR A 157 -20.02 -18.00 -2.49
CA THR A 157 -20.07 -16.75 -1.74
C THR A 157 -18.69 -16.09 -1.69
N GLN A 158 -18.64 -14.80 -2.00
CA GLN A 158 -17.42 -14.00 -1.86
C GLN A 158 -17.05 -13.85 -0.38
N PHE A 159 -15.77 -14.06 -0.08
CA PHE A 159 -15.21 -13.90 1.26
C PHE A 159 -15.19 -12.44 1.69
N ASN A 160 -14.68 -11.56 0.82
CA ASN A 160 -14.73 -10.12 1.00
C ASN A 160 -15.84 -9.56 0.13
N ARG A 161 -17.00 -9.26 0.72
CA ARG A 161 -18.11 -8.57 0.06
C ARG A 161 -18.18 -7.14 0.59
N ARG A 162 -18.26 -6.17 -0.31
CA ARG A 162 -18.51 -4.76 0.05
C ARG A 162 -20.02 -4.56 0.20
N PHE A 163 -20.41 -3.87 1.26
CA PHE A 163 -21.79 -3.44 1.51
C PHE A 163 -21.82 -1.91 1.46
N TYR A 164 -22.82 -1.36 0.79
CA TYR A 164 -23.21 0.02 0.98
C TYR A 164 -24.29 0.00 2.06
N LEU A 165 -24.04 0.71 3.16
CA LEU A 165 -24.90 0.77 4.32
C LEU A 165 -25.18 2.24 4.63
N TRP A 166 -26.35 2.51 5.18
CA TRP A 166 -26.62 3.84 5.74
C TRP A 166 -25.77 4.09 6.99
N HIS A 167 -25.62 5.36 7.40
CA HIS A 167 -24.73 5.76 8.51
C HIS A 167 -25.09 5.08 9.84
N ASP A 168 -26.38 4.80 10.02
CA ASP A 168 -26.95 4.29 11.26
C ASP A 168 -27.20 2.77 11.21
N GLU A 169 -26.89 2.13 10.08
CA GLU A 169 -27.12 0.70 9.89
C GLU A 169 -25.93 -0.13 10.40
N PRO A 170 -26.17 -1.17 11.22
CA PRO A 170 -25.12 -2.04 11.68
C PRO A 170 -24.57 -2.89 10.54
N ILE A 171 -23.25 -3.11 10.53
CA ILE A 171 -22.58 -3.95 9.54
C ILE A 171 -23.13 -5.38 9.62
N PRO A 172 -23.62 -5.98 8.50
CA PRO A 172 -24.17 -7.31 8.51
C PRO A 172 -23.08 -8.33 8.86
N GLN A 173 -23.28 -9.05 9.98
CA GLN A 173 -22.34 -10.07 10.42
C GLN A 173 -22.56 -11.37 9.64
N ARG A 174 -21.53 -11.80 8.89
CA ARG A 174 -21.51 -13.09 8.19
C ARG A 174 -20.51 -14.01 8.89
N LYS A 175 -21.00 -15.07 9.52
CA LYS A 175 -20.18 -16.03 10.26
C LYS A 175 -20.09 -17.35 9.48
N VAL A 176 -18.86 -17.84 9.31
CA VAL A 176 -18.56 -19.17 8.76
C VAL A 176 -17.41 -19.74 9.57
N GLN A 177 -17.50 -21.01 9.98
CA GLN A 177 -16.47 -21.64 10.83
C GLN A 177 -15.10 -21.76 10.13
N SER A 178 -15.08 -22.01 8.81
CA SER A 178 -13.85 -22.08 8.02
C SER A 178 -14.11 -21.79 6.54
N LYS A 179 -13.14 -21.16 5.86
CA LYS A 179 -13.18 -20.95 4.39
C LYS A 179 -13.30 -22.26 3.61
N ARG A 180 -12.92 -23.40 4.20
CA ARG A 180 -13.07 -24.72 3.58
C ARG A 180 -14.53 -25.16 3.42
N HIS A 181 -15.43 -24.70 4.30
CA HIS A 181 -16.86 -25.05 4.28
C HIS A 181 -17.71 -24.20 3.34
N ILE A 182 -17.13 -23.19 2.69
CA ILE A 182 -17.83 -22.43 1.66
C ILE A 182 -17.92 -23.31 0.43
N THR A 183 -19.14 -23.51 -0.09
CA THR A 183 -19.38 -24.25 -1.33
C THR A 183 -18.57 -23.65 -2.47
N LYS A 184 -17.88 -24.52 -3.21
CA LYS A 184 -17.05 -24.14 -4.35
C LYS A 184 -17.45 -24.97 -5.56
N VAL A 185 -17.32 -24.37 -6.73
CA VAL A 185 -17.52 -25.03 -8.01
C VAL A 185 -16.20 -24.97 -8.76
N THR A 186 -15.78 -26.11 -9.30
CA THR A 186 -14.57 -26.22 -10.12
C THR A 186 -14.93 -26.03 -11.57
N PHE A 187 -14.12 -25.26 -12.28
CA PHE A 187 -14.21 -25.11 -13.72
C PHE A 187 -12.89 -25.48 -14.36
N LEU A 188 -12.96 -26.27 -15.43
CA LEU A 188 -11.86 -26.42 -16.37
C LEU A 188 -11.92 -25.22 -17.34
N CYS A 189 -10.81 -24.51 -17.49
CA CYS A 189 -10.70 -23.38 -18.39
C CYS A 189 -9.70 -23.71 -19.49
N ALA A 190 -10.11 -23.57 -20.75
CA ALA A 190 -9.22 -23.60 -21.90
C ALA A 190 -9.17 -22.23 -22.55
N VAL A 191 -7.97 -21.66 -22.68
CA VAL A 191 -7.74 -20.38 -23.36
C VAL A 191 -6.78 -20.59 -24.51
N THR A 192 -7.21 -20.22 -25.70
CA THR A 192 -6.39 -20.23 -26.91
C THR A 192 -6.95 -19.22 -27.92
N ARG A 193 -6.17 -18.87 -28.93
CA ARG A 193 -6.62 -17.99 -30.00
C ARG A 193 -7.57 -18.77 -30.93
N PRO A 194 -8.81 -18.29 -31.16
CA PRO A 194 -9.70 -18.88 -32.17
C PRO A 194 -9.00 -18.89 -33.53
N ARG A 195 -9.02 -20.03 -34.22
CA ARG A 195 -8.44 -20.17 -35.56
C ARG A 195 -9.47 -20.77 -36.51
N PHE A 196 -9.45 -20.32 -37.75
CA PHE A 196 -10.33 -20.82 -38.79
C PHE A 196 -9.97 -22.25 -39.14
N ASP A 197 -10.93 -23.16 -39.00
CA ASP A 197 -10.84 -24.52 -39.48
C ASP A 197 -11.34 -24.56 -40.94
N PHE A 198 -10.43 -24.82 -41.88
CA PHE A 198 -10.74 -24.91 -43.31
C PHE A 198 -11.65 -26.10 -43.66
N GLY A 199 -11.60 -27.20 -42.89
CA GLY A 199 -12.43 -28.38 -43.13
C GLY A 199 -13.88 -28.15 -42.69
N ARG A 200 -14.07 -27.51 -41.54
CA ARG A 200 -15.41 -27.20 -41.01
C ARG A 200 -15.96 -25.84 -41.46
N ARG A 201 -15.13 -25.00 -42.08
CA ARG A 201 -15.44 -23.60 -42.47
C ARG A 201 -15.96 -22.74 -41.31
N VAL A 202 -15.42 -22.97 -40.11
CA VAL A 202 -15.87 -22.33 -38.87
C VAL A 202 -14.67 -21.77 -38.11
N ILE A 203 -14.82 -20.55 -37.55
CA ILE A 203 -13.77 -19.89 -36.74
C ILE A 203 -13.77 -20.39 -35.28
N TRP A 204 -14.91 -20.91 -34.82
CA TRP A 204 -15.12 -21.28 -33.43
C TRP A 204 -16.13 -22.42 -33.26
N ASP A 205 -15.71 -23.49 -32.60
CA ASP A 205 -16.49 -24.70 -32.36
C ASP A 205 -17.06 -24.81 -30.94
N GLY A 206 -16.89 -23.77 -30.10
CA GLY A 206 -17.38 -23.75 -28.71
C GLY A 206 -16.56 -24.60 -27.74
N LYS A 207 -15.47 -25.24 -28.20
CA LYS A 207 -14.62 -26.13 -27.38
C LYS A 207 -13.52 -25.41 -26.61
N ILE A 208 -13.52 -24.09 -26.63
CA ILE A 208 -12.60 -23.23 -25.88
C ILE A 208 -13.51 -22.39 -24.96
N GLY A 209 -13.21 -22.34 -23.67
CA GLY A 209 -14.16 -21.79 -22.71
C GLY A 209 -13.99 -22.34 -21.30
N LEU A 210 -15.08 -22.26 -20.54
CA LEU A 210 -15.16 -22.65 -19.14
C LEU A 210 -16.22 -23.75 -18.99
N TRP A 211 -15.82 -24.92 -18.51
CA TRP A 211 -16.73 -26.04 -18.24
C TRP A 211 -16.78 -26.33 -16.75
N PRO A 212 -17.97 -26.37 -16.14
CA PRO A 212 -18.10 -26.82 -14.76
C PRO A 212 -17.79 -28.32 -14.68
N ILE A 213 -16.91 -28.70 -13.75
CA ILE A 213 -16.71 -30.11 -13.39
C ILE A 213 -17.77 -30.46 -12.35
N VAL A 214 -18.95 -30.87 -12.83
CA VAL A 214 -20.12 -31.17 -11.99
C VAL A 214 -20.74 -32.51 -12.35
N GLU A 215 -21.23 -33.22 -11.33
CA GLU A 215 -22.04 -34.43 -11.51
C GLU A 215 -23.52 -34.03 -11.62
N THR A 216 -24.15 -34.30 -12.77
CA THR A 216 -25.58 -34.02 -12.95
C THR A 216 -26.40 -35.19 -12.41
N LYS A 217 -27.19 -34.95 -11.37
CA LYS A 217 -28.13 -35.94 -10.81
C LYS A 217 -29.56 -35.56 -11.17
N VAL A 218 -30.36 -36.53 -11.57
CA VAL A 218 -31.81 -36.34 -11.77
C VAL A 218 -32.41 -35.92 -10.44
N ALA A 219 -33.22 -34.86 -10.44
CA ALA A 219 -33.87 -34.36 -9.24
C ALA A 219 -34.79 -35.44 -8.65
N ALA A 220 -34.43 -35.98 -7.48
CA ALA A 220 -35.30 -36.90 -6.76
C ALA A 220 -36.61 -36.18 -6.37
N ARG A 221 -37.76 -36.75 -6.76
CA ARG A 221 -39.11 -36.17 -6.58
C ARG A 221 -39.45 -35.74 -5.15
N ARG A 222 -38.71 -36.22 -4.13
CA ARG A 222 -38.92 -35.92 -2.70
C ARG A 222 -37.63 -35.56 -1.95
N SER A 223 -36.72 -34.79 -2.54
CA SER A 223 -35.55 -34.30 -1.77
C SER A 223 -35.93 -33.10 -0.88
N LYS A 224 -35.39 -33.06 0.34
CA LYS A 224 -35.58 -31.93 1.30
C LYS A 224 -35.14 -30.57 0.74
N ASN A 225 -34.32 -30.56 -0.31
CA ASN A 225 -33.81 -29.35 -0.94
C ASN A 225 -34.64 -28.86 -2.14
N ARG A 226 -35.73 -29.56 -2.53
CA ARG A 226 -36.56 -29.18 -3.68
C ARG A 226 -37.22 -27.82 -3.45
N ASP A 227 -37.84 -27.62 -2.29
CA ASP A 227 -38.55 -26.38 -1.99
C ASP A 227 -37.60 -25.16 -1.85
N GLN A 228 -36.32 -25.39 -1.57
CA GLN A 228 -35.29 -24.34 -1.58
C GLN A 228 -34.82 -24.00 -3.00
N ALA A 229 -34.73 -24.99 -3.90
CA ALA A 229 -34.31 -24.78 -5.29
C ALA A 229 -35.36 -24.02 -6.13
N PHE A 230 -36.65 -24.12 -5.77
CA PHE A 230 -37.74 -23.40 -6.43
C PHE A 230 -38.11 -22.06 -5.76
N LYS A 231 -37.54 -21.73 -4.59
CA LYS A 231 -37.77 -20.44 -3.90
C LYS A 231 -36.93 -19.29 -4.45
N LEU A 232 -35.91 -19.58 -5.25
CA LEU A 232 -35.25 -18.59 -6.07
C LEU A 232 -36.00 -18.60 -7.40
N GLU A 233 -36.78 -17.55 -7.66
CA GLU A 233 -37.28 -17.18 -9.00
C GLU A 233 -36.08 -16.88 -9.91
N GLY A 234 -35.29 -17.91 -10.20
CA GLY A 234 -34.14 -17.88 -11.06
C GLY A 234 -34.54 -18.48 -12.38
N ASP A 235 -35.18 -17.69 -13.22
CA ASP A 235 -35.19 -17.99 -14.63
C ASP A 235 -33.73 -18.06 -15.10
N ASN A 236 -33.35 -19.13 -15.80
CA ASN A 236 -32.02 -19.29 -16.42
C ASN A 236 -31.80 -18.32 -17.60
N VAL A 237 -32.30 -17.10 -17.51
CA VAL A 237 -32.07 -16.01 -18.46
C VAL A 237 -30.81 -15.27 -18.02
N TYR A 238 -29.66 -15.96 -18.03
CA TYR A 238 -28.38 -15.26 -18.13
C TYR A 238 -28.20 -14.77 -19.56
N LYS A 239 -29.01 -13.79 -19.99
CA LYS A 239 -28.68 -12.99 -21.17
C LYS A 239 -27.52 -12.08 -20.78
N LEU A 240 -26.29 -12.61 -20.84
CA LEU A 240 -25.14 -11.77 -21.16
C LEU A 240 -25.56 -10.94 -22.38
N PRO A 241 -25.54 -9.60 -22.34
CA PRO A 241 -25.85 -8.79 -23.50
C PRO A 241 -24.95 -9.27 -24.63
N HIS A 242 -25.53 -9.96 -25.61
CA HIS A 242 -24.78 -10.45 -26.73
C HIS A 242 -24.34 -9.19 -27.47
N LEU A 243 -23.06 -8.83 -27.33
CA LEU A 243 -22.50 -7.56 -27.83
C LEU A 243 -22.57 -7.44 -29.36
N LYS A 244 -23.17 -8.42 -30.06
CA LYS A 244 -23.28 -8.53 -31.52
C LYS A 244 -21.96 -8.14 -32.18
N LYS A 245 -20.85 -8.72 -31.70
CA LYS A 245 -19.48 -8.36 -32.12
C LYS A 245 -19.31 -8.55 -33.63
N ASP A 246 -20.01 -9.54 -34.16
CA ASP A 246 -20.18 -9.89 -35.56
C ASP A 246 -20.95 -8.83 -36.37
N VAL A 247 -21.89 -8.10 -35.76
CA VAL A 247 -22.55 -6.91 -36.35
C VAL A 247 -21.67 -5.67 -36.22
N GLN A 248 -20.93 -5.52 -35.13
CA GLN A 248 -19.95 -4.44 -34.93
C GLN A 248 -18.77 -4.54 -35.91
N LEU A 249 -18.32 -5.76 -36.23
CA LEU A 249 -17.32 -6.01 -37.27
C LEU A 249 -17.84 -5.65 -38.67
N LYS A 250 -19.10 -5.99 -38.97
CA LYS A 250 -19.75 -5.66 -40.25
C LYS A 250 -20.04 -4.17 -40.44
N SER A 251 -20.20 -3.43 -39.35
CA SER A 251 -20.42 -1.97 -39.33
C SER A 251 -19.11 -1.16 -39.20
N GLY A 252 -17.94 -1.83 -39.23
CA GLY A 252 -16.62 -1.17 -39.18
C GLY A 252 -16.32 -0.45 -37.86
N THR A 253 -17.17 -0.58 -36.84
CA THR A 253 -17.08 0.20 -35.60
C THR A 253 -16.39 -0.64 -34.51
N VAL A 254 -15.12 -0.99 -34.70
CA VAL A 254 -14.31 -1.55 -33.60
C VAL A 254 -12.87 -1.05 -33.68
N ALA A 255 -12.49 -0.18 -32.73
CA ALA A 255 -11.11 -0.10 -32.28
C ALA A 255 -10.81 -1.36 -31.46
N LEU A 256 -10.12 -2.34 -32.07
CA LEU A 256 -9.74 -3.61 -31.41
C LEU A 256 -8.66 -3.44 -30.33
N ARG A 257 -8.19 -2.21 -30.13
CA ARG A 257 -7.35 -1.80 -29.02
C ARG A 257 -8.16 -0.75 -28.22
N PRO A 258 -8.55 -1.02 -26.96
CA PRO A 258 -8.99 0.07 -26.11
C PRO A 258 -7.83 1.08 -26.04
N PRO A 259 -8.09 2.40 -26.19
CA PRO A 259 -7.05 3.39 -26.01
C PRO A 259 -6.52 3.24 -24.58
N CYS A 260 -5.25 2.86 -24.45
CA CYS A 260 -4.57 2.88 -23.16
C CYS A 260 -4.25 4.34 -22.84
N ASP A 261 -4.55 4.75 -21.61
CA ASP A 261 -4.19 6.07 -21.10
C ASP A 261 -2.67 6.26 -21.19
N GLU A 262 -2.23 7.44 -21.61
CA GLU A 262 -0.82 7.73 -21.90
C GLU A 262 0.05 7.58 -20.63
N ASP A 263 -0.54 7.88 -19.47
CA ASP A 263 0.03 7.67 -18.14
C ASP A 263 0.29 6.18 -17.83
N VAL A 264 -0.54 5.28 -18.35
CA VAL A 264 -0.39 3.82 -18.14
C VAL A 264 0.74 3.27 -19.02
N THR A 265 0.90 3.78 -20.23
CA THR A 265 2.03 3.44 -21.10
C THR A 265 3.34 3.97 -20.54
N LEU A 266 3.38 5.23 -20.09
CA LEU A 266 4.57 5.84 -19.47
C LEU A 266 4.97 5.10 -18.17
N ALA A 267 4.00 4.62 -17.40
CA ALA A 267 4.28 3.83 -16.20
C ALA A 267 4.86 2.43 -16.49
N LEU A 268 4.52 1.84 -17.65
CA LEU A 268 5.10 0.57 -18.08
C LEU A 268 6.53 0.76 -18.59
N ASP A 269 6.77 1.79 -19.40
CA ASP A 269 8.11 2.12 -19.92
C ASP A 269 9.08 2.51 -18.79
N ALA A 270 8.61 3.28 -17.80
CA ALA A 270 9.41 3.62 -16.61
C ALA A 270 9.70 2.41 -15.70
N LEU A 271 8.84 1.39 -15.71
CA LEU A 271 9.08 0.14 -14.98
C LEU A 271 10.15 -0.71 -15.69
N GLU A 272 10.16 -0.71 -17.02
CA GLU A 272 11.13 -1.41 -17.85
C GLU A 272 12.53 -0.80 -17.69
N SER A 273 12.65 0.53 -17.79
CA SER A 273 13.92 1.25 -17.54
C SER A 273 14.48 1.02 -16.13
N ARG A 274 13.62 0.93 -15.11
CA ARG A 274 14.06 0.62 -13.73
C ARG A 274 14.60 -0.80 -13.57
N LEU A 275 14.08 -1.76 -14.33
CA LEU A 275 14.55 -3.15 -14.27
C LEU A 275 15.92 -3.27 -14.94
N ASP A 276 16.14 -2.54 -16.03
CA ASP A 276 17.44 -2.48 -16.70
C ASP A 276 18.52 -1.83 -15.82
N ASP A 277 18.17 -0.77 -15.07
CA ASP A 277 19.07 -0.16 -14.09
C ASP A 277 19.45 -1.13 -12.95
N GLU A 278 18.50 -1.92 -12.45
CA GLU A 278 18.76 -2.93 -11.41
C GLU A 278 19.68 -4.05 -11.94
N HIS A 279 19.52 -4.46 -13.19
CA HIS A 279 20.41 -5.41 -13.85
C HIS A 279 21.83 -4.87 -14.04
N LEU A 280 21.96 -3.60 -14.42
CA LEU A 280 23.23 -2.93 -14.61
C LEU A 280 23.96 -2.71 -13.27
N VAL A 281 23.24 -2.44 -12.20
CA VAL A 281 23.79 -2.38 -10.83
C VAL A 281 24.26 -3.76 -10.36
N ASP A 282 23.50 -4.83 -10.60
CA ASP A 282 23.92 -6.19 -10.26
C ASP A 282 25.18 -6.62 -11.07
N GLU A 283 25.29 -6.18 -12.32
CA GLU A 283 26.45 -6.43 -13.18
C GLU A 283 27.68 -5.64 -12.71
N ILE A 284 27.52 -4.37 -12.33
CA ILE A 284 28.56 -3.55 -11.72
C ILE A 284 29.03 -4.14 -10.38
N VAL A 285 28.11 -4.63 -9.54
CA VAL A 285 28.43 -5.30 -8.27
C VAL A 285 29.18 -6.62 -8.53
N GLY A 286 28.82 -7.36 -9.58
CA GLY A 286 29.55 -8.55 -10.03
C GLY A 286 30.95 -8.26 -10.55
N MET A 287 31.15 -7.13 -11.25
CA MET A 287 32.45 -6.69 -11.75
C MET A 287 33.36 -6.10 -10.67
N LEU A 288 32.80 -5.37 -9.71
CA LEU A 288 33.55 -4.75 -8.60
C LEU A 288 33.74 -5.68 -7.40
N GLY A 289 32.92 -6.74 -7.28
CA GLY A 289 33.02 -7.73 -6.20
C GLY A 289 34.40 -8.38 -6.04
N PRO A 290 35.08 -8.79 -7.12
CA PRO A 290 36.45 -9.33 -7.05
C PRO A 290 37.52 -8.27 -6.69
N ALA A 291 37.27 -7.00 -7.01
CA ALA A 291 38.17 -5.88 -6.68
C ALA A 291 37.98 -5.39 -5.24
N LEU A 292 36.82 -5.65 -4.65
CA LEU A 292 36.43 -5.30 -3.29
C LEU A 292 36.58 -6.49 -2.32
N ASN A 293 37.60 -7.33 -2.49
CA ASN A 293 38.00 -8.34 -1.49
C ASN A 293 38.30 -7.67 -0.14
N ILE A 294 37.24 -7.36 0.61
CA ILE A 294 37.27 -7.23 2.06
C ILE A 294 37.25 -8.67 2.52
N VAL A 295 38.46 -9.17 2.79
CA VAL A 295 38.71 -10.39 3.53
C VAL A 295 37.95 -10.24 4.85
N ASP A 296 36.82 -10.93 4.98
CA ASP A 296 36.19 -11.16 6.28
C ASP A 296 37.02 -12.24 7.00
N ASP A 297 38.14 -11.83 7.57
CA ASP A 297 38.82 -12.57 8.64
C ASP A 297 38.05 -12.30 9.95
N ALA A 298 37.21 -13.24 10.37
CA ALA A 298 36.96 -13.69 11.76
C ALA A 298 35.72 -14.62 11.84
#